data_AF-A0AAN7UTM9-F1
#
_entry.id   AF-A0AAN7UTM9-F1
#
_cell.length_a   1.000
_cell.length_b   1.000
_cell.length_c   1.000
_cell.angle_alpha   90.00
_cell.angle_beta   90.00
_cell.angle_gamma   90.00
#
_symmetry.space_group_name_H-M   'P 1'
#
loop_
_entity.id
_entity.type
_entity.pdbx_description
1 polymer ?
#
loop_
_entity_poly.entity_id
_entity_poly.type
_entity_poly.pdbx_seq_one_letter_code
_entity_poly.pdbx_strand_id
1 'polypeptide(L)'
;MSMGVARTSFSFMLEVVRSRAICKNIANFAEISVNTDNFRGDQPGPQTADGLIAALGTTKVAIQGVDYSADLLFNLLPGGCNPAEAKTFATLLTSATQKCPSSKLVVSGYSQGAALVHAAVEQLAASVRARIFAAVTYGDTQKKQDGGKIPNYDASKTLILCNDGDLVCEGTLIITSAHLDYTPKVPTGVSFIVSKLR
;
A
#
# COMPACT_ATOMS: atom_id res chain seq x y z
N MET A 1 12.21 26.76 31.86
CA MET A 1 11.49 25.49 31.64
C MET A 1 10.91 25.54 30.24
N SER A 2 11.60 24.92 29.28
CA SER A 2 11.12 24.80 27.90
C SER A 2 10.56 23.40 27.74
N MET A 3 9.25 23.28 27.52
CA MET A 3 8.60 22.03 27.17
C MET A 3 9.09 21.62 25.78
N GLY A 4 9.95 20.59 25.75
CA GLY A 4 10.41 19.98 24.51
C GLY A 4 9.21 19.37 23.77
N VAL A 5 8.97 19.85 22.56
CA VAL A 5 8.13 19.17 21.58
C VAL A 5 8.81 17.85 21.26
N ALA A 6 8.28 16.75 21.81
CA ALA A 6 8.70 15.42 21.39
C ALA A 6 8.28 15.25 19.93
N ARG A 7 9.26 15.37 19.02
CA ARG A 7 9.11 14.93 17.64
C ARG A 7 8.99 13.40 17.65
N THR A 8 7.78 12.87 17.73
CA THR A 8 7.50 11.46 17.39
C THR A 8 7.49 11.34 15.88
N SER A 9 8.68 11.13 15.31
CA SER A 9 8.87 10.80 13.91
C SER A 9 9.87 9.65 13.86
N PHE A 10 9.37 8.42 13.72
CA PHE A 10 10.21 7.22 13.63
C PHE A 10 9.98 6.53 12.28
N SER A 11 10.44 7.14 11.20
CA SER A 11 10.37 6.61 9.83
C SER A 11 11.11 5.27 9.72
N PHE A 12 10.49 4.22 9.15
CA PHE A 12 11.22 3.05 8.66
C PHE A 12 11.33 3.10 7.14
N MET A 13 12.55 3.42 6.71
CA MET A 13 13.01 3.51 5.34
C MET A 13 13.29 2.11 4.78
N LEU A 14 12.68 1.79 3.64
CA LEU A 14 13.32 0.88 2.69
C LEU A 14 13.67 1.68 1.44
N GLU A 15 14.96 1.95 1.24
CA GLU A 15 15.50 2.72 0.12
C GLU A 15 15.97 1.75 -0.99
N VAL A 16 15.43 1.88 -2.21
CA VAL A 16 16.17 1.65 -3.47
C VAL A 16 15.54 2.61 -4.50
N VAL A 17 16.15 3.74 -4.88
CA VAL A 17 17.21 3.81 -5.89
C VAL A 17 18.19 4.96 -5.56
N ARG A 18 19.28 4.63 -4.87
CA ARG A 18 20.56 5.35 -4.98
C ARG A 18 21.68 4.37 -5.34
N SER A 19 21.56 3.75 -6.50
CA SER A 19 22.73 3.42 -7.30
C SER A 19 22.31 3.34 -8.76
N ARG A 20 23.18 3.76 -9.67
CA ARG A 20 22.96 3.79 -11.13
C ARG A 20 22.86 2.38 -11.77
N ALA A 21 22.61 1.36 -10.95
CA ALA A 21 22.41 -0.04 -11.27
C ALA A 21 21.44 -0.58 -10.18
N ILE A 22 20.29 -1.19 -10.40
CA ILE A 22 19.68 -1.84 -11.58
C ILE A 22 18.17 -1.79 -11.32
N CYS A 23 17.38 -1.17 -12.21
CA CYS A 23 15.93 -1.33 -12.18
C CYS A 23 15.58 -2.82 -12.24
N LYS A 24 14.88 -3.34 -11.23
CA LYS A 24 14.48 -4.75 -11.23
C LYS A 24 13.37 -4.95 -12.26
N ASN A 25 13.50 -5.98 -13.09
CA ASN A 25 12.66 -6.17 -14.28
C ASN A 25 11.19 -6.47 -13.99
N ILE A 26 10.81 -6.84 -12.75
CA ILE A 26 9.49 -7.46 -12.51
C ILE A 26 8.65 -6.79 -11.43
N ALA A 27 9.21 -6.09 -10.43
CA ALA A 27 8.38 -5.33 -9.49
C ALA A 27 9.15 -4.24 -8.74
N ASN A 28 8.66 -3.00 -8.78
CA ASN A 28 8.80 -2.10 -7.63
C ASN A 28 7.47 -2.21 -6.87
N PHE A 29 7.51 -2.88 -5.74
CA PHE A 29 6.39 -3.06 -4.83
C PHE A 29 6.41 -1.92 -3.82
N ALA A 30 5.39 -1.07 -3.83
CA ALA A 30 5.18 -0.12 -2.76
C ALA A 30 4.28 -0.77 -1.71
N GLU A 31 4.88 -1.13 -0.58
CA GLU A 31 4.17 -1.61 0.58
C GLU A 31 3.90 -0.44 1.52
N ILE A 32 2.66 -0.29 1.95
CA ILE A 32 2.34 0.63 3.03
C ILE A 32 2.40 -0.18 4.34
N SER A 33 3.59 -0.24 4.93
CA SER A 33 3.81 -0.70 6.31
C SER A 33 3.63 0.49 7.24
N VAL A 34 2.54 0.46 8.00
CA VAL A 34 2.21 1.42 9.05
C VAL A 34 3.21 1.29 10.20
N ASN A 35 3.55 2.38 10.89
CA ASN A 35 4.67 2.40 11.82
C ASN A 35 4.46 1.58 13.10
N THR A 36 5.56 1.05 13.63
CA THR A 36 5.64 0.41 14.94
C THR A 36 5.53 1.48 16.02
N ASP A 37 4.37 1.56 16.64
CA ASP A 37 4.20 1.47 18.10
C ASP A 37 2.69 1.41 18.42
N ASN A 38 2.30 0.33 19.10
CA ASN A 38 0.94 -0.03 19.54
C ASN A 38 -0.15 -0.37 18.50
N PHE A 39 0.03 -0.18 17.19
CA PHE A 39 -0.80 -0.87 16.15
C PHE A 39 0.00 -1.20 14.85
N ARG A 40 0.81 -2.26 14.94
CA ARG A 40 1.30 -3.20 13.89
C ARG A 40 1.68 -2.63 12.50
N GLY A 41 2.98 -2.39 12.32
CA GLY A 41 3.69 -2.55 11.04
C GLY A 41 4.12 -3.98 10.72
N ASP A 42 3.74 -4.96 11.55
CA ASP A 42 4.18 -6.35 11.39
C ASP A 42 3.44 -7.10 10.28
N GLN A 43 2.19 -6.72 9.96
CA GLN A 43 1.28 -7.49 9.10
C GLN A 43 0.27 -6.59 8.39
N PRO A 44 -0.23 -6.99 7.20
CA PRO A 44 0.19 -8.13 6.36
C PRO A 44 1.34 -7.79 5.41
N GLY A 45 1.90 -6.59 5.57
CA GLY A 45 2.88 -6.02 4.66
C GLY A 45 4.13 -6.89 4.48
N PRO A 46 4.97 -7.06 5.51
CA PRO A 46 6.21 -7.84 5.40
C PRO A 46 5.99 -9.25 4.85
N GLN A 47 4.89 -9.91 5.21
CA GLN A 47 4.56 -11.25 4.71
C GLN A 47 4.20 -11.22 3.21
N THR A 48 3.57 -10.14 2.74
CA THR A 48 3.32 -9.94 1.30
C THR A 48 4.63 -9.74 0.55
N ALA A 49 5.55 -8.91 1.08
CA ALA A 49 6.88 -8.74 0.51
C ALA A 49 7.66 -10.06 0.45
N ASP A 50 7.72 -10.80 1.57
CA ASP A 50 8.38 -12.11 1.65
C ASP A 50 7.78 -13.11 0.67
N GLY A 51 6.45 -13.17 0.57
CA GLY A 51 5.76 -14.03 -0.39
C GLY A 51 6.08 -13.68 -1.85
N LEU A 52 6.18 -12.40 -2.18
CA LEU A 52 6.59 -11.95 -3.52
C LEU A 52 8.05 -12.28 -3.82
N ILE A 53 8.95 -12.07 -2.85
CA ILE A 53 10.37 -12.43 -2.97
C ILE A 53 10.52 -13.93 -3.15
N ALA A 54 9.77 -14.75 -2.39
CA ALA A 54 9.78 -16.20 -2.53
C ALA A 54 9.26 -16.65 -3.90
N ALA A 55 8.19 -16.02 -4.41
CA ALA A 55 7.57 -16.41 -5.68
C ALA A 55 8.34 -15.94 -6.93
N LEU A 56 9.02 -14.80 -6.85
CA LEU A 56 9.63 -14.12 -8.00
C LEU A 56 11.16 -14.06 -7.94
N GLY A 57 11.76 -14.18 -6.76
CA GLY A 57 13.19 -14.09 -6.51
C GLY A 57 13.68 -12.67 -6.17
N THR A 58 14.70 -12.61 -5.31
CA THR A 58 15.33 -11.36 -4.80
C THR A 58 15.94 -10.48 -5.90
N THR A 59 16.24 -11.04 -7.07
CA THR A 59 16.79 -10.28 -8.20
C THR A 59 15.72 -9.56 -9.03
N LYS A 60 14.43 -9.87 -8.80
CA LYS A 60 13.29 -9.42 -9.62
C LYS A 60 12.35 -8.47 -8.90
N VAL A 61 12.39 -8.47 -7.57
CA VAL A 61 11.52 -7.67 -6.70
C VAL A 61 12.34 -6.62 -5.97
N ALA A 62 11.85 -5.39 -5.96
CA ALA A 62 12.24 -4.34 -5.03
C ALA A 62 11.01 -3.98 -4.18
N ILE A 63 11.21 -3.85 -2.87
CA ILE A 63 10.19 -3.48 -1.91
C ILE A 63 10.48 -2.03 -1.48
N GLN A 64 9.44 -1.20 -1.32
CA GLN A 64 9.54 0.20 -0.92
C GLN A 64 8.40 0.52 0.05
N GLY A 65 8.75 0.96 1.27
CA GLY A 65 7.78 1.52 2.21
C GLY A 65 7.24 2.88 1.75
N VAL A 66 6.03 3.26 2.16
CA VAL A 66 5.55 4.65 2.06
C VAL A 66 5.70 5.31 3.42
N ASP A 67 6.45 6.42 3.47
CA ASP A 67 6.57 7.23 4.68
C ASP A 67 5.32 8.11 4.82
N TYR A 68 4.49 7.81 5.82
CA TYR A 68 3.31 8.58 6.17
C TYR A 68 3.04 8.44 7.67
N SER A 69 2.34 9.42 8.26
CA SER A 69 2.19 9.53 9.72
C SER A 69 1.31 8.44 10.34
N ALA A 70 0.39 7.88 9.55
CA ALA A 70 -0.62 6.93 10.01
C ALA A 70 -1.47 7.44 11.19
N ASP A 71 -1.70 8.75 11.27
CA ASP A 71 -2.54 9.32 12.32
C ASP A 71 -3.96 8.76 12.23
N LEU A 72 -4.45 8.18 13.33
CA LEU A 72 -5.78 7.58 13.39
C LEU A 72 -6.89 8.57 13.01
N LEU A 73 -6.75 9.85 13.36
CA LEU A 73 -7.72 10.89 13.02
C LEU A 73 -7.82 11.15 11.52
N PHE A 74 -6.78 10.80 10.74
CA PHE A 74 -6.83 10.92 9.28
C PHE A 74 -7.81 9.93 8.63
N ASN A 75 -8.25 8.87 9.33
CA ASN A 75 -9.36 8.03 8.84
C ASN A 75 -10.69 8.79 8.76
N LEU A 76 -10.83 9.90 9.50
CA LEU A 76 -12.05 10.73 9.51
C LEU A 76 -12.06 11.77 8.38
N LEU A 77 -10.95 11.93 7.67
CA LEU A 77 -10.86 12.86 6.55
C LEU A 77 -11.58 12.29 5.31
N PRO A 78 -12.06 13.15 4.39
CA PRO A 78 -12.54 12.71 3.09
C PRO A 78 -11.49 11.83 2.38
N GLY A 79 -11.91 10.66 1.88
CA GLY A 79 -11.01 9.68 1.29
C GLY A 79 -10.22 8.83 2.29
N GLY A 80 -10.49 8.95 3.60
CA GLY A 80 -9.99 8.06 4.65
C GLY A 80 -8.50 8.15 4.97
N CYS A 81 -7.80 9.17 4.46
CA CYS A 81 -6.39 9.42 4.73
C CYS A 81 -6.05 10.91 4.57
N ASN A 82 -4.81 11.30 4.90
CA ASN A 82 -4.34 12.65 4.65
C ASN A 82 -4.07 12.87 3.15
N PRO A 83 -4.71 13.86 2.49
CA PRO A 83 -4.53 14.09 1.07
C PRO A 83 -3.10 14.51 0.69
N ALA A 84 -2.35 15.15 1.59
CA ALA A 84 -0.95 15.49 1.35
C ALA A 84 -0.07 14.23 1.32
N GLU A 85 -0.34 13.25 2.18
CA GLU A 85 0.37 11.97 2.20
C GLU A 85 0.03 11.14 0.96
N ALA A 86 -1.24 11.13 0.53
CA ALA A 86 -1.65 10.51 -0.72
C ALA A 86 -0.93 11.12 -1.92
N LYS A 87 -0.74 12.46 -1.92
CA LYS A 87 0.03 13.18 -2.95
C LYS A 87 1.51 12.83 -2.93
N THR A 88 2.11 12.69 -1.76
CA THR A 88 3.49 12.19 -1.62
C THR A 88 3.60 10.78 -2.19
N PHE A 89 2.65 9.89 -1.89
CA PHE A 89 2.66 8.53 -2.45
C PHE A 89 2.49 8.52 -3.98
N ALA A 90 1.58 9.32 -4.54
CA ALA A 90 1.44 9.46 -5.99
C ALA A 90 2.72 10.02 -6.66
N THR A 91 3.44 10.92 -5.98
CA THR A 91 4.73 11.44 -6.44
C THR A 91 5.81 10.35 -6.44
N LEU A 92 5.81 9.48 -5.43
CA LEU A 92 6.70 8.32 -5.37
C LEU A 92 6.44 7.34 -6.52
N LEU A 93 5.17 6.99 -6.78
CA LEU A 93 4.79 6.12 -7.90
C LEU A 93 5.19 6.72 -9.25
N THR A 94 4.96 8.01 -9.45
CA THR A 94 5.39 8.72 -10.66
C THR A 94 6.91 8.66 -10.82
N SER A 95 7.65 8.93 -9.75
CA SER A 95 9.12 8.87 -9.75
C SER A 95 9.63 7.46 -10.05
N ALA A 96 8.96 6.42 -9.56
CA ALA A 96 9.31 5.03 -9.84
C ALA A 96 9.17 4.69 -11.33
N THR A 97 8.11 5.20 -12.00
CA THR A 97 7.95 4.99 -13.46
C THR A 97 9.02 5.70 -14.29
N GLN A 98 9.50 6.85 -13.83
CA GLN A 98 10.55 7.61 -14.52
C GLN A 98 11.93 7.00 -14.32
N LYS A 99 12.24 6.59 -13.08
CA LYS A 99 13.53 5.96 -12.75
C LYS A 99 13.64 4.58 -13.38
N CYS A 100 12.55 3.84 -13.45
CA CYS A 100 12.51 2.46 -13.94
C CYS A 100 11.36 2.21 -14.93
N PRO A 101 11.50 2.70 -16.17
CA PRO A 101 10.44 2.65 -17.18
C PRO A 101 10.16 1.25 -17.73
N SER A 102 10.98 0.24 -17.41
CA SER A 102 10.72 -1.17 -17.73
C SER A 102 10.05 -1.94 -16.58
N SER A 103 10.09 -1.43 -15.35
CA SER A 103 9.54 -2.11 -14.18
C SER A 103 8.01 -2.06 -14.16
N LYS A 104 7.40 -3.16 -13.74
CA LYS A 104 5.96 -3.22 -13.40
C LYS A 104 5.79 -2.70 -11.97
N LEU A 105 4.85 -1.80 -11.71
CA LEU A 105 4.53 -1.34 -10.36
C LEU A 105 3.42 -2.20 -9.77
N VAL A 106 3.49 -2.44 -8.47
CA VAL A 106 2.43 -3.02 -7.67
C VAL A 106 2.26 -2.17 -6.43
N VAL A 107 1.01 -1.93 -6.04
CA VAL A 107 0.68 -1.18 -4.82
C VAL A 107 -0.10 -2.06 -3.87
N SER A 108 0.19 -1.93 -2.58
CA SER A 108 -0.53 -2.64 -1.53
C SER A 108 -0.75 -1.77 -0.31
N GLY A 109 -1.89 -1.95 0.37
CA GLY A 109 -2.23 -1.18 1.56
C GLY A 109 -3.12 -1.95 2.53
N TYR A 110 -2.95 -1.70 3.83
CA TYR A 110 -3.75 -2.28 4.90
C TYR A 110 -4.43 -1.19 5.73
N SER A 111 -5.71 -1.37 6.07
CA SER A 111 -6.47 -0.41 6.90
C SER A 111 -6.45 0.99 6.28
N GLN A 112 -6.02 2.02 7.02
CA GLN A 112 -5.81 3.38 6.46
C GLN A 112 -4.87 3.38 5.24
N GLY A 113 -3.89 2.47 5.18
CA GLY A 113 -3.02 2.34 4.03
C GLY A 113 -3.76 1.93 2.75
N ALA A 114 -4.88 1.21 2.85
CA ALA A 114 -5.75 0.95 1.71
C ALA A 114 -6.38 2.25 1.18
N ALA A 115 -6.88 3.11 2.07
CA ALA A 115 -7.36 4.44 1.71
C ALA A 115 -6.27 5.29 1.03
N LEU A 116 -5.03 5.19 1.51
CA LEU A 116 -3.88 5.85 0.89
C LEU A 116 -3.59 5.32 -0.53
N VAL A 117 -3.74 4.01 -0.78
CA VAL A 117 -3.68 3.43 -2.14
C VAL A 117 -4.77 4.01 -3.01
N HIS A 118 -6.01 4.04 -2.53
CA HIS A 118 -7.16 4.57 -3.28
C HIS A 118 -6.90 6.01 -3.73
N ALA A 119 -6.63 6.88 -2.77
CA ALA A 119 -6.41 8.30 -3.01
C ALA A 119 -5.18 8.57 -3.89
N ALA A 120 -4.07 7.84 -3.68
CA ALA A 120 -2.88 8.01 -4.50
C ALA A 120 -3.09 7.56 -5.94
N VAL A 121 -3.72 6.39 -6.15
CA VAL A 121 -3.94 5.84 -7.49
C VAL A 121 -4.96 6.67 -8.27
N GLU A 122 -6.03 7.12 -7.63
CA GLU A 122 -7.10 7.89 -8.28
C GLU A 122 -6.55 9.14 -8.99
N GLN A 123 -5.64 9.86 -8.34
CA GLN A 123 -5.10 11.14 -8.83
C GLN A 123 -3.90 11.01 -9.79
N LEU A 124 -3.41 9.80 -10.05
CA LEU A 124 -2.30 9.60 -10.97
C LEU A 124 -2.70 9.90 -12.42
N ALA A 125 -1.75 10.44 -13.19
CA ALA A 125 -1.87 10.50 -14.64
C ALA A 125 -2.09 9.11 -15.23
N ALA A 126 -2.91 9.00 -16.28
CA ALA A 126 -3.25 7.71 -16.91
C ALA A 126 -2.02 6.90 -17.33
N SER A 127 -0.96 7.57 -17.80
CA SER A 127 0.32 6.92 -18.16
C SER A 127 1.01 6.26 -16.98
N VAL A 128 0.96 6.87 -15.79
CA VAL A 128 1.52 6.30 -14.55
C VAL A 128 0.63 5.17 -14.04
N ARG A 129 -0.70 5.34 -14.03
CA ARG A 129 -1.65 4.28 -13.64
C ARG A 129 -1.51 3.03 -14.51
N ALA A 130 -1.28 3.19 -15.81
CA ALA A 130 -1.06 2.07 -16.73
C ALA A 130 0.17 1.22 -16.36
N ARG A 131 1.12 1.78 -15.59
CA ARG A 131 2.30 1.07 -15.07
C ARG A 131 2.05 0.32 -13.78
N ILE A 132 0.88 0.45 -13.16
CA ILE A 132 0.47 -0.33 -12.00
C ILE A 132 -0.25 -1.58 -12.52
N PHE A 133 0.34 -2.75 -12.27
CA PHE A 133 -0.14 -4.04 -12.78
C PHE A 133 -1.04 -4.76 -11.77
N ALA A 134 -0.90 -4.46 -10.49
CA ALA A 134 -1.79 -4.96 -9.44
C ALA A 134 -1.91 -3.94 -8.31
N ALA A 135 -3.11 -3.84 -7.74
CA ALA A 135 -3.40 -3.15 -6.50
C ALA A 135 -4.10 -4.13 -5.54
N VAL A 136 -3.50 -4.40 -4.39
CA VAL A 136 -4.06 -5.31 -3.37
C VAL A 136 -4.28 -4.56 -2.07
N THR A 137 -5.51 -4.58 -1.55
CA THR A 137 -5.81 -3.96 -0.24
C THR A 137 -6.28 -5.00 0.76
N TYR A 138 -5.96 -4.80 2.03
CA TYR A 138 -6.35 -5.63 3.15
C TYR A 138 -7.11 -4.78 4.18
N GLY A 139 -8.26 -5.24 4.68
CA GLY A 139 -9.03 -4.48 5.68
C GLY A 139 -9.36 -3.08 5.19
N ASP A 140 -9.86 -2.99 3.97
CA ASP A 140 -9.95 -1.74 3.22
C ASP A 140 -11.05 -0.81 3.75
N THR A 141 -10.65 0.30 4.37
CA THR A 141 -11.56 1.29 4.95
C THR A 141 -12.36 2.09 3.92
N GLN A 142 -11.99 2.02 2.64
CA GLN A 142 -12.70 2.68 1.53
C GLN A 142 -13.52 1.70 0.67
N LYS A 143 -13.48 0.39 0.95
CA LYS A 143 -14.18 -0.61 0.13
C LYS A 143 -15.65 -0.26 -0.10
N LYS A 144 -16.43 0.09 0.93
CA LYS A 144 -17.86 0.39 0.74
C LYS A 144 -18.08 1.74 0.09
N GLN A 145 -17.28 2.73 0.48
CA GLN A 145 -17.36 4.12 0.05
C GLN A 145 -17.09 4.24 -1.45
N ASP A 146 -16.10 3.50 -1.97
CA ASP A 146 -15.73 3.49 -3.38
C ASP A 146 -16.43 2.40 -4.20
N GLY A 147 -17.36 1.65 -3.59
CA GLY A 147 -18.15 0.63 -4.29
C GLY A 147 -17.35 -0.61 -4.70
N GLY A 148 -16.38 -1.02 -3.89
CA GLY A 148 -15.58 -2.23 -4.06
C GLY A 148 -14.52 -2.13 -5.15
N LYS A 149 -14.06 -0.91 -5.46
CA LYS A 149 -13.04 -0.64 -6.48
C LYS A 149 -12.14 0.50 -6.03
N ILE A 150 -10.98 0.60 -6.67
CA ILE A 150 -10.16 1.82 -6.63
C ILE A 150 -10.68 2.76 -7.74
N PRO A 151 -11.07 4.01 -7.42
CA PRO A 151 -11.54 4.95 -8.43
C PRO A 151 -10.52 5.17 -9.55
N ASN A 152 -11.02 5.27 -10.79
CA ASN A 152 -10.22 5.49 -12.00
C ASN A 152 -9.09 4.47 -12.26
N TYR A 153 -9.22 3.26 -11.70
CA TYR A 153 -8.27 2.17 -11.90
C TYR A 153 -8.98 0.91 -12.44
N ASP A 154 -8.20 0.07 -13.12
CA ASP A 154 -8.70 -1.14 -13.77
C ASP A 154 -9.09 -2.19 -12.73
N ALA A 155 -10.40 -2.47 -12.63
CA ALA A 155 -10.94 -3.43 -11.68
C ALA A 155 -10.36 -4.85 -11.88
N SER A 156 -9.90 -5.20 -13.08
CA SER A 156 -9.25 -6.50 -13.33
C SER A 156 -7.86 -6.60 -12.68
N LYS A 157 -7.28 -5.47 -12.25
CA LYS A 157 -5.99 -5.36 -11.55
C LYS A 157 -6.15 -5.04 -10.07
N THR A 158 -7.38 -4.96 -9.56
CA THR A 158 -7.68 -4.71 -8.15
C THR A 158 -8.09 -5.99 -7.45
N LEU A 159 -7.57 -6.21 -6.24
CA LEU A 159 -8.05 -7.23 -5.31
C LEU A 159 -8.20 -6.60 -3.92
N ILE A 160 -9.44 -6.52 -3.44
CA ILE A 160 -9.75 -6.04 -2.09
C ILE A 160 -10.03 -7.25 -1.20
N LEU A 161 -9.22 -7.45 -0.17
CA LEU A 161 -9.31 -8.55 0.78
C LEU A 161 -9.89 -8.05 2.10
N CYS A 162 -11.05 -8.59 2.47
CA CYS A 162 -11.71 -8.33 3.75
C CYS A 162 -11.99 -9.65 4.46
N ASN A 163 -11.73 -9.68 5.77
CA ASN A 163 -12.13 -10.81 6.61
C ASN A 163 -13.63 -10.73 6.92
N ASP A 164 -14.25 -11.88 7.12
CA ASP A 164 -15.63 -11.93 7.58
C ASP A 164 -15.72 -11.32 8.99
N GLY A 165 -16.62 -10.34 9.16
CA GLY A 165 -16.77 -9.59 10.42
C GLY A 165 -15.81 -8.40 10.58
N ASP A 166 -15.01 -8.07 9.57
CA ASP A 166 -14.27 -6.79 9.55
C ASP A 166 -15.19 -5.65 9.11
N LEU A 167 -15.68 -4.89 10.09
CA LEU A 167 -16.67 -3.83 9.86
C LEU A 167 -16.10 -2.58 9.20
N VAL A 168 -14.77 -2.43 9.09
CA VAL A 168 -14.22 -1.27 8.36
C VAL A 168 -14.49 -1.39 6.87
N CYS A 169 -14.46 -2.62 6.35
CA CYS A 169 -14.82 -2.96 4.98
C CYS A 169 -16.30 -2.73 4.65
N GLU A 170 -17.12 -2.46 5.67
CA GLU A 170 -18.57 -2.24 5.60
C GLU A 170 -18.94 -0.76 5.82
N GLY A 171 -17.96 0.14 5.68
CA GLY A 171 -18.14 1.59 5.73
C GLY A 171 -18.29 2.14 7.14
N THR A 172 -17.72 1.45 8.12
CA THR A 172 -17.54 1.95 9.48
C THR A 172 -16.04 2.14 9.77
N LEU A 173 -15.70 2.64 10.94
CA LEU A 173 -14.33 2.59 11.47
C LEU A 173 -14.29 1.77 12.78
N ILE A 174 -15.19 0.79 12.89
CA ILE A 174 -15.28 -0.09 14.06
C ILE A 174 -14.26 -1.22 13.88
N ILE A 175 -13.24 -1.23 14.72
CA ILE A 175 -12.18 -2.24 14.71
C ILE A 175 -12.64 -3.48 15.47
N THR A 176 -12.88 -4.58 14.76
CA THR A 176 -13.14 -5.91 15.35
C THR A 176 -11.86 -6.74 15.37
N SER A 177 -11.91 -7.91 16.02
CA SER A 177 -10.80 -8.87 15.96
C SER A 177 -10.48 -9.32 14.54
N ALA A 178 -11.47 -9.36 13.64
CA ALA A 178 -11.29 -9.70 12.24
C ALA A 178 -10.44 -8.67 11.47
N HIS A 179 -10.37 -7.43 11.95
CA HIS A 179 -9.50 -6.41 11.33
C HIS A 179 -8.03 -6.62 11.67
N LEU A 180 -7.71 -7.24 12.82
CA LEU A 180 -6.37 -7.20 13.42
C LEU A 180 -5.35 -8.17 12.81
N ASP A 181 -5.79 -9.15 12.00
CA ASP A 181 -4.90 -10.12 11.36
C ASP A 181 -5.36 -10.47 9.93
N TYR A 182 -4.56 -10.02 8.96
CA TYR A 182 -4.73 -10.32 7.54
C TYR A 182 -3.72 -11.32 6.99
N THR A 183 -2.83 -11.87 7.84
CA THR A 183 -1.82 -12.85 7.44
C THR A 183 -2.42 -14.06 6.70
N PRO A 184 -3.56 -14.63 7.12
CA PRO A 184 -4.18 -15.74 6.38
C PRO A 184 -4.59 -15.40 4.94
N LYS A 185 -4.78 -14.10 4.61
CA LYS A 185 -5.14 -13.64 3.25
C LYS A 185 -3.91 -13.33 2.38
N VAL A 186 -2.71 -13.26 2.96
CA VAL A 186 -1.46 -12.95 2.23
C VAL A 186 -1.21 -13.89 1.05
N PRO A 187 -1.35 -15.22 1.16
CA PRO A 187 -1.14 -16.12 0.00
C PRO A 187 -2.06 -15.78 -1.18
N THR A 188 -3.30 -15.38 -0.91
CA THR A 188 -4.25 -14.95 -1.94
C THR A 188 -3.79 -13.66 -2.62
N GLY A 189 -3.37 -12.66 -1.83
CA GLY A 189 -2.82 -11.40 -2.34
C GLY A 189 -1.58 -11.60 -3.21
N VAL A 190 -0.62 -12.38 -2.72
CA VAL A 190 0.62 -12.72 -3.45
C VAL A 190 0.30 -13.46 -4.76
N SER A 191 -0.57 -14.48 -4.71
CA SER A 191 -0.98 -15.23 -5.90
C SER A 191 -1.61 -14.33 -6.97
N PHE A 192 -2.49 -13.42 -6.55
CA PHE A 192 -3.09 -12.44 -7.45
C PHE A 192 -2.04 -11.53 -8.07
N ILE A 193 -1.14 -10.94 -7.28
CA ILE A 193 -0.06 -10.08 -7.78
C ILE A 193 0.77 -10.83 -8.82
N VAL A 194 1.24 -12.03 -8.49
CA VAL A 194 2.06 -12.84 -9.40
C VAL A 194 1.33 -13.14 -10.71
N SER A 195 0.01 -13.39 -10.66
CA SER A 195 -0.80 -13.61 -11.87
C SER A 195 -0.86 -12.40 -12.81
N LYS A 196 -0.71 -11.18 -12.30
CA LYS A 196 -0.71 -9.93 -13.10
C LYS A 196 0.68 -9.55 -13.61
N LEU A 197 1.74 -10.16 -13.09
CA LEU A 197 3.11 -9.88 -13.47
C LEU A 197 3.66 -10.83 -14.54
N ARG A 198 2.94 -11.91 -14.86
CA ARG A 198 3.26 -12.83 -15.95
C ARG A 198 2.91 -12.25 -17.32
#